data_AF-A0A1H9LST4-F1
#
_entry.id   AF-A0A1H9LST4-F1
#
_cell.length_a   1.000
_cell.length_b   1.000
_cell.length_c   1.000
_cell.angle_alpha   90.00
_cell.angle_beta   90.00
_cell.angle_gamma   90.00
#
_symmetry.space_group_name_H-M   'P 1'
#
loop_
_entity.id
_entity.type
_entity.pdbx_description
1 polymer ?
#
loop_
_entity_poly.entity_id
_entity_poly.type
_entity_poly.pdbx_seq_one_letter_code
_entity_poly.pdbx_strand_id
1 'polypeptide(L)'
;MLGALAWQITSSKARFIKPHPLLWMGTVVAFSAYHYNQHYNSGVGWLYELDALISMVMRICMLNICFSSGYRLLNIHSPAVSYLVNASLFIYLVHHPLTLVYGLYVSPAIPKNYLGFFAGLVMVFSVSFILYEIHQRIPVLRFLFSGKSNNK
;
A
#
# COMPACT_ATOMS: atom_id res chain seq x y z
N MET A 1 12.81 -8.71 12.67
CA MET A 1 14.17 -9.22 12.41
C MET A 1 14.33 -9.85 11.02
N LEU A 2 13.45 -10.75 10.57
CA LEU A 2 13.57 -11.43 9.26
C LEU A 2 13.69 -10.47 8.05
N GLY A 3 12.93 -9.37 8.01
CA GLY A 3 13.03 -8.37 6.92
C GLY A 3 14.38 -7.65 6.86
N ALA A 4 14.99 -7.34 8.01
CA ALA A 4 16.31 -6.72 8.10
C ALA A 4 17.42 -7.70 7.66
N LEU A 5 17.29 -8.97 8.06
CA LEU A 5 18.22 -10.04 7.66
C LEU A 5 18.12 -10.35 6.16
N ALA A 6 16.92 -10.29 5.57
CA ALA A 6 16.71 -10.45 4.14
C ALA A 6 17.41 -9.37 3.31
N TRP A 7 17.65 -8.18 3.87
CA TRP A 7 18.37 -7.09 3.20
C TRP A 7 19.87 -7.09 3.44
N GLN A 8 20.34 -7.69 4.53
CA GLN A 8 21.76 -7.90 4.81
C GLN A 8 22.36 -9.06 4.01
N ILE A 9 21.58 -10.10 3.73
CA ILE A 9 22.05 -11.30 3.01
C ILE A 9 21.59 -11.24 1.54
N THR A 10 22.50 -10.96 0.62
CA THR A 10 22.22 -10.81 -0.83
C THR A 10 21.57 -12.05 -1.45
N SER A 11 21.89 -13.26 -0.94
CA SER A 11 21.30 -14.52 -1.39
C SER A 11 19.80 -14.62 -1.05
N SER A 12 19.41 -14.24 0.16
CA SER A 12 18.00 -14.23 0.59
C SER A 12 17.20 -13.18 -0.18
N LYS A 13 17.79 -11.99 -0.38
CA LYS A 13 17.19 -10.91 -1.18
C LYS A 13 16.83 -11.36 -2.60
N ALA A 14 17.74 -12.09 -3.25
CA ALA A 14 17.52 -12.58 -4.63
C ALA A 14 16.34 -13.55 -4.73
N ARG A 15 16.04 -14.31 -3.66
CA ARG A 15 14.90 -15.25 -3.63
C ARG A 15 13.56 -14.54 -3.44
N PHE A 16 13.50 -13.42 -2.72
CA PHE A 16 12.28 -12.64 -2.54
C PHE A 16 11.91 -11.79 -3.77
N ILE A 17 12.90 -11.34 -4.53
CA ILE A 17 12.69 -10.47 -5.70
C ILE A 17 12.23 -11.27 -6.93
N LYS A 18 12.62 -12.55 -7.03
CA LYS A 18 12.22 -13.39 -8.17
C LYS A 18 10.73 -13.80 -8.03
N PRO A 19 9.92 -13.62 -9.09
CA PRO A 19 8.54 -14.08 -9.07
C PRO A 19 8.52 -15.60 -8.99
N HIS A 20 7.85 -16.15 -7.98
CA HIS A 20 7.72 -17.59 -7.81
C HIS A 20 6.32 -18.04 -8.25
N PRO A 21 6.18 -18.80 -9.36
CA PRO A 21 4.88 -19.11 -9.96
C PRO A 21 3.96 -19.87 -9.01
N LEU A 22 4.50 -20.77 -8.16
CA LEU A 22 3.71 -21.50 -7.18
C LEU A 22 3.09 -20.60 -6.11
N LEU A 23 3.80 -19.54 -5.69
CA LEU A 23 3.29 -18.60 -4.68
C LEU A 23 2.26 -17.66 -5.29
N TRP A 24 2.42 -17.33 -6.57
CA TRP A 24 1.45 -16.54 -7.31
C TRP A 24 0.14 -17.31 -7.50
N MET A 25 0.21 -18.56 -7.96
CA MET A 25 -0.94 -19.46 -8.03
C MET A 25 -1.58 -19.67 -6.65
N GLY A 26 -0.75 -19.94 -5.63
CA GLY A 26 -1.20 -20.08 -4.25
C GLY A 26 -1.91 -18.83 -3.72
N THR A 27 -1.51 -17.63 -4.14
CA THR A 27 -2.22 -16.39 -3.77
C THR A 27 -3.60 -16.33 -4.39
N VAL A 28 -3.76 -16.69 -5.66
CA VAL A 28 -5.09 -16.71 -6.32
C VAL A 28 -6.01 -17.70 -5.60
N VAL A 29 -5.51 -18.91 -5.32
CA VAL A 29 -6.27 -19.94 -4.59
C VAL A 29 -6.63 -19.49 -3.18
N ALA A 30 -5.67 -18.93 -2.43
CA ALA A 30 -5.89 -18.45 -1.07
C ALA A 30 -6.85 -17.25 -1.03
N PHE A 31 -6.79 -16.36 -2.02
CA PHE A 31 -7.72 -15.24 -2.16
C PHE A 31 -9.14 -15.70 -2.47
N SER A 32 -9.30 -16.66 -3.39
CA SER A 32 -10.60 -17.29 -3.66
C SER A 32 -11.14 -17.96 -2.40
N ALA A 33 -10.32 -18.74 -1.69
CA ALA A 33 -10.70 -19.37 -0.43
C ALA A 33 -11.11 -18.35 0.64
N TYR A 34 -10.38 -17.24 0.76
CA TYR A 34 -10.72 -16.14 1.66
C TYR A 34 -12.06 -15.50 1.31
N HIS A 35 -12.28 -15.20 0.02
CA HIS A 35 -13.54 -14.61 -0.45
C HIS A 35 -14.73 -15.54 -0.19
N TYR A 36 -14.61 -16.83 -0.50
CA TYR A 36 -15.64 -17.82 -0.18
C TYR A 36 -15.87 -17.92 1.32
N ASN A 37 -14.81 -17.95 2.13
CA ASN A 37 -14.92 -17.97 3.58
C ASN A 37 -15.72 -16.77 4.09
N GLN A 38 -15.39 -15.56 3.64
CA GLN A 38 -16.11 -14.33 4.03
C GLN A 38 -17.58 -14.32 3.62
N HIS A 39 -17.93 -14.96 2.49
CA HIS A 39 -19.32 -15.01 2.02
C HIS A 39 -20.18 -16.05 2.78
N TYR A 40 -19.58 -17.16 3.24
CA TYR A 40 -20.32 -18.25 3.92
C TYR A 40 -20.19 -18.23 5.44
N ASN A 41 -19.26 -17.44 5.99
CA ASN A 41 -19.01 -17.38 7.42
C ASN A 41 -20.11 -16.57 8.14
N SER A 42 -21.04 -17.28 8.76
CA SER A 42 -22.16 -16.74 9.56
C SER A 42 -21.95 -16.88 11.08
N GLY A 43 -20.79 -16.47 11.59
CA GLY A 43 -20.66 -15.96 12.97
C GLY A 43 -20.58 -16.96 14.13
N VAL A 44 -20.49 -18.27 13.90
CA VAL A 44 -20.22 -19.25 14.97
C VAL A 44 -18.71 -19.51 15.12
N GLY A 45 -18.21 -19.50 16.37
CA GLY A 45 -16.79 -19.32 16.72
C GLY A 45 -15.75 -20.22 16.06
N TRP A 46 -16.13 -21.38 15.50
CA TRP A 46 -15.25 -22.26 14.72
C TRP A 46 -14.72 -21.59 13.43
N LEU A 47 -15.43 -20.60 12.90
CA LEU A 47 -15.07 -19.92 11.67
C LEU A 47 -13.98 -18.86 11.84
N TYR A 48 -13.69 -18.41 13.07
CA TYR A 48 -12.67 -17.38 13.32
C TYR A 48 -11.24 -17.92 13.18
N GLU A 49 -10.96 -19.11 13.71
CA GLU A 49 -9.65 -19.74 13.58
C GLU A 49 -9.35 -20.09 12.12
N LEU A 50 -10.37 -20.57 11.39
CA LEU A 50 -10.27 -20.88 9.98
C LEU A 50 -10.06 -19.61 9.13
N ASP A 51 -10.76 -18.51 9.45
CA ASP A 51 -10.51 -17.22 8.82
C ASP A 51 -9.10 -16.68 9.08
N ALA A 52 -8.61 -16.84 10.32
CA ALA A 52 -7.26 -16.45 10.70
C ALA A 52 -6.20 -17.26 9.93
N LEU A 53 -6.41 -18.57 9.78
CA LEU A 53 -5.53 -19.46 9.01
C LEU A 53 -5.52 -19.10 7.52
N ILE A 54 -6.69 -18.96 6.90
CA ILE A 54 -6.79 -18.59 5.48
C ILE A 54 -6.15 -17.22 5.25
N SER A 55 -6.42 -16.25 6.12
CA SER A 55 -5.83 -14.92 6.04
C SER A 55 -4.31 -14.95 6.21
N MET A 56 -3.79 -15.79 7.11
CA MET A 56 -2.35 -15.96 7.31
C MET A 56 -1.68 -16.55 6.07
N VAL A 57 -2.23 -17.63 5.52
CA VAL A 57 -1.73 -18.27 4.29
C VAL A 57 -1.78 -17.28 3.12
N MET A 58 -2.90 -16.58 2.93
CA MET A 58 -3.05 -15.56 1.89
C MET A 58 -1.98 -14.48 2.00
N ARG A 59 -1.75 -13.93 3.21
CA ARG A 59 -0.73 -12.90 3.45
C ARG A 59 0.69 -13.39 3.15
N ILE A 60 1.01 -14.64 3.49
CA ILE A 60 2.32 -15.24 3.20
C ILE A 60 2.52 -15.44 1.70
N CYS A 61 1.50 -15.96 1.00
CA CYS A 61 1.58 -16.15 -0.46
C CYS A 61 1.71 -14.80 -1.19
N MET A 62 0.92 -13.80 -0.79
CA MET A 62 0.90 -12.48 -1.42
C MET A 62 2.20 -11.69 -1.21
N LEU A 63 2.98 -12.04 -0.19
CA LEU A 63 4.26 -11.40 0.10
C LEU A 63 5.23 -11.47 -1.09
N ASN A 64 5.36 -12.62 -1.76
CA ASN A 64 6.23 -12.73 -2.94
C ASN A 64 5.74 -11.86 -4.10
N ILE A 65 4.42 -11.78 -4.32
CA ILE A 65 3.85 -10.91 -5.37
C ILE A 65 4.18 -9.45 -5.07
N CYS A 66 3.94 -8.98 -3.84
CA CYS A 66 4.20 -7.61 -3.44
C CYS A 66 5.68 -7.24 -3.57
N PHE A 67 6.60 -8.09 -3.10
CA PHE A 67 8.04 -7.81 -3.17
C PHE A 67 8.59 -7.89 -4.60
N SER A 68 8.24 -8.92 -5.36
CA SER A 68 8.72 -9.06 -6.75
C SER A 68 8.16 -7.98 -7.67
N SER A 69 6.86 -7.70 -7.57
CA SER A 69 6.19 -6.65 -8.35
C SER A 69 6.65 -5.27 -7.91
N GLY A 70 6.72 -5.01 -6.61
CA GLY A 70 7.21 -3.74 -6.08
C GLY A 70 8.63 -3.45 -6.51
N TYR A 71 9.55 -4.43 -6.40
CA TYR A 71 10.91 -4.27 -6.89
C TYR A 71 10.97 -3.97 -8.39
N ARG A 72 10.17 -4.68 -9.20
CA ARG A 72 10.15 -4.49 -10.65
C ARG A 72 9.56 -3.13 -11.05
N LEU A 73 8.48 -2.70 -10.41
CA LEU A 73 7.76 -1.46 -10.73
C LEU A 73 8.48 -0.21 -10.23
N LEU A 74 9.06 -0.25 -9.02
CA LEU A 74 9.76 0.91 -8.44
C LEU A 74 11.15 1.13 -9.07
N ASN A 75 11.80 0.08 -9.59
CA ASN A 75 13.11 0.21 -10.26
C ASN A 75 13.00 0.46 -11.78
N ILE A 76 11.80 0.72 -12.30
CA ILE A 76 11.67 1.20 -13.68
C ILE A 76 12.29 2.59 -13.76
N HIS A 77 13.24 2.79 -14.67
CA HIS A 77 13.97 4.04 -14.84
C HIS A 77 13.15 5.13 -15.57
N SER A 78 11.89 5.31 -15.16
CA SER A 78 10.98 6.30 -15.74
C SER A 78 10.93 7.56 -14.86
N PRO A 79 10.95 8.77 -15.47
CA PRO A 79 10.84 10.01 -14.72
C PRO A 79 9.53 10.10 -13.92
N ALA A 80 8.44 9.51 -14.42
CA ALA A 80 7.16 9.45 -13.71
C ALA A 80 7.23 8.58 -12.45
N VAL A 81 7.93 7.44 -12.50
CA VAL A 81 8.11 6.55 -11.34
C VAL A 81 8.96 7.23 -10.28
N SER A 82 10.06 7.88 -10.67
CA SER A 82 10.89 8.66 -9.75
C SER A 82 10.11 9.80 -9.08
N TYR A 83 9.25 10.51 -9.84
CA TYR A 83 8.36 11.52 -9.29
C TYR A 83 7.41 10.92 -8.24
N LEU A 84 6.73 9.81 -8.57
CA LEU A 84 5.79 9.13 -7.67
C LEU A 84 6.47 8.60 -6.41
N VAL A 85 7.67 8.01 -6.53
CA VAL A 85 8.44 7.53 -5.38
C VAL A 85 8.83 8.69 -4.46
N ASN A 86 9.26 9.82 -5.02
CA ASN A 86 9.59 11.01 -4.22
C ASN A 86 8.34 11.64 -3.56
N ALA A 87 7.22 11.66 -4.27
CA ALA A 87 5.95 12.16 -3.73
C ALA A 87 5.36 11.25 -2.65
N SER A 88 5.64 9.94 -2.71
CA SER A 88 4.99 8.92 -1.87
C SER A 88 5.17 9.17 -0.37
N LEU A 89 6.34 9.64 0.09
CA LEU A 89 6.60 9.91 1.50
C LEU A 89 5.71 11.05 2.03
N PHE A 90 5.56 12.12 1.25
CA PHE A 90 4.72 13.24 1.62
C PHE A 90 3.23 12.86 1.58
N ILE A 91 2.80 12.21 0.50
CA ILE A 91 1.42 11.72 0.36
C ILE A 91 1.08 10.78 1.52
N TYR A 92 1.99 9.90 1.91
CA TYR A 92 1.79 9.00 3.05
C TYR A 92 1.53 9.76 4.37
N LEU A 93 2.18 10.91 4.60
CA LEU A 93 1.97 11.68 5.81
C LEU A 93 0.63 12.43 5.81
N VAL A 94 0.20 12.93 4.65
CA VAL A 94 -0.94 13.84 4.55
C VAL A 94 -2.26 13.12 4.24
N HIS A 95 -2.22 11.95 3.59
CA HIS A 95 -3.44 11.27 3.15
C HIS A 95 -4.33 10.83 4.32
N HIS A 96 -3.77 10.42 5.47
CA HIS A 96 -4.56 10.00 6.64
C HIS A 96 -5.42 11.14 7.22
N PRO A 97 -4.85 12.32 7.57
CA PRO A 97 -5.65 13.49 7.96
C PRO A 97 -6.71 13.87 6.92
N LEU A 98 -6.35 13.86 5.64
CA LEU A 98 -7.30 14.15 4.56
C LEU A 98 -8.44 13.13 4.50
N THR A 99 -8.15 11.86 4.74
CA THR A 99 -9.16 10.80 4.79
C THR A 99 -10.12 11.00 5.96
N LEU A 100 -9.63 11.48 7.12
CA LEU A 100 -10.49 11.86 8.25
C LEU A 100 -11.37 13.05 7.91
N VAL A 101 -10.82 14.11 7.30
CA VAL A 101 -11.59 15.28 6.85
C VAL A 101 -12.66 14.86 5.84
N TYR A 102 -12.32 13.99 4.88
CA TYR A 102 -13.26 13.43 3.93
C TYR A 102 -14.38 12.66 4.64
N GLY A 103 -14.03 11.77 5.58
CA GLY A 103 -14.98 10.96 6.34
C GLY A 103 -15.95 11.79 7.19
N LEU A 104 -15.46 12.86 7.80
CA LEU A 104 -16.27 13.72 8.67
C LEU A 104 -17.18 14.69 7.91
N TYR A 105 -16.69 15.30 6.83
CA TYR A 105 -17.38 16.41 6.17
C TYR A 105 -18.03 16.06 4.84
N VAL A 106 -17.49 15.08 4.09
CA VAL A 106 -17.95 14.79 2.72
C VAL A 106 -18.70 13.48 2.63
N SER A 107 -18.23 12.43 3.31
CA SER A 107 -18.92 11.14 3.34
C SER A 107 -20.39 11.21 3.77
N PRO A 108 -20.83 11.99 4.78
CA PRO A 108 -22.24 12.04 5.17
C PRO A 108 -23.15 12.70 4.11
N ALA A 109 -22.59 13.48 3.18
CA ALA A 109 -23.36 14.12 2.12
C ALA A 109 -23.64 13.19 0.92
N ILE A 110 -23.00 12.02 0.86
CA ILE A 110 -23.11 11.09 -0.27
C ILE A 110 -23.86 9.83 0.16
N PRO A 111 -25.12 9.61 -0.28
CA PRO A 111 -25.93 8.48 0.16
C PRO A 111 -25.50 7.13 -0.45
N LYS A 112 -24.66 7.14 -1.50
CA LYS A 112 -24.24 5.94 -2.23
C LYS A 112 -22.80 5.57 -1.87
N ASN A 113 -22.61 4.41 -1.25
CA ASN A 113 -21.31 3.93 -0.75
C ASN A 113 -20.22 3.87 -1.82
N TYR A 114 -20.54 3.38 -3.02
CA TYR A 114 -19.56 3.29 -4.11
C TYR A 114 -19.12 4.67 -4.60
N LEU A 115 -20.05 5.62 -4.74
CA LEU A 115 -19.75 7.00 -5.11
C LEU A 115 -18.93 7.69 -4.02
N GLY A 116 -19.27 7.46 -2.75
CA GLY A 116 -18.48 7.95 -1.63
C GLY A 116 -17.05 7.38 -1.63
N PHE A 117 -16.86 6.11 -2.01
CA PHE A 117 -15.52 5.56 -2.13
C PHE A 117 -14.70 6.23 -3.24
N PHE A 118 -15.24 6.31 -4.46
CA PHE A 118 -14.51 6.90 -5.58
C PHE A 118 -14.28 8.41 -5.42
N ALA A 119 -15.27 9.15 -4.88
CA ALA A 119 -15.12 10.56 -4.58
C ALA A 119 -14.02 10.79 -3.53
N GLY A 120 -13.97 9.96 -2.48
CA GLY A 120 -12.91 10.01 -1.49
C GLY A 120 -11.54 9.71 -2.09
N LEU A 121 -11.45 8.69 -2.94
CA LEU A 121 -10.19 8.33 -3.61
C LEU A 121 -9.68 9.49 -4.47
N VAL A 122 -10.52 10.05 -5.35
CA VAL A 122 -10.13 11.20 -6.19
C VAL A 122 -9.76 12.40 -5.35
N MET A 123 -10.58 12.77 -4.35
CA MET A 123 -10.35 13.95 -3.53
C MET A 123 -9.07 13.83 -2.70
N VAL A 124 -8.88 12.73 -1.96
CA VAL A 124 -7.71 12.54 -1.11
C VAL A 124 -6.43 12.51 -1.95
N PHE A 125 -6.42 11.79 -3.09
CA PHE A 125 -5.25 11.76 -3.96
C PHE A 125 -4.97 13.12 -4.60
N SER A 126 -5.95 13.77 -5.22
CA SER A 126 -5.76 15.05 -5.90
C SER A 126 -5.26 16.13 -4.94
N VAL A 127 -5.86 16.24 -3.75
CA VAL A 127 -5.44 17.23 -2.76
C VAL A 127 -4.04 16.89 -2.23
N SER A 128 -3.70 15.62 -2.00
CA SER A 128 -2.35 15.22 -1.59
C SER A 128 -1.27 15.61 -2.62
N PHE A 129 -1.55 15.45 -3.92
CA PHE A 129 -0.63 15.87 -4.99
C PHE A 129 -0.49 17.39 -5.09
N ILE A 130 -1.59 18.13 -4.95
CA ILE A 130 -1.55 19.60 -4.93
C ILE A 130 -0.72 20.09 -3.74
N LEU A 131 -0.92 19.52 -2.55
CA LEU A 131 -0.13 19.86 -1.37
C LEU A 131 1.35 19.50 -1.55
N TYR A 132 1.67 18.41 -2.24
CA TYR A 132 3.05 18.04 -2.57
C TYR A 132 3.71 19.08 -3.49
N GLU A 133 3.02 19.53 -4.55
CA GLU A 133 3.52 20.58 -5.45
C GLU A 133 3.72 21.91 -4.71
N ILE A 134 2.82 22.27 -3.79
CA ILE A 134 2.96 23.46 -2.94
C ILE A 134 4.15 23.31 -1.98
N HIS A 135 4.29 22.14 -1.35
CA HIS A 135 5.38 21.81 -0.45
C HIS A 135 6.74 21.93 -1.15
N GLN A 136 6.87 21.46 -2.40
CA GLN A 136 8.11 21.59 -3.16
C GLN A 136 8.59 23.04 -3.35
N ARG A 137 7.68 24.02 -3.28
CA ARG A 137 8.01 25.45 -3.39
C ARG A 137 8.50 26.07 -2.07
N ILE A 138 8.32 25.41 -0.93
CA ILE A 138 8.70 25.94 0.39
C ILE A 138 9.97 25.24 0.91
N PRO A 139 11.13 25.93 0.94
CA PRO A 139 12.44 25.31 1.22
C PRO A 139 12.57 24.73 2.64
N VAL A 140 11.81 25.26 3.62
CA VAL A 140 11.86 24.80 5.03
C VAL A 140 11.22 23.41 5.20
N LEU A 141 10.09 23.15 4.56
CA LEU A 141 9.43 21.84 4.67
C LEU A 141 10.16 20.76 3.84
N ARG A 142 10.91 21.15 2.79
CA ARG A 142 11.75 20.23 2.02
C ARG A 142 12.85 19.60 2.89
N PHE A 143 13.43 20.37 3.82
CA PHE A 143 14.44 19.87 4.75
C PHE A 143 13.87 18.85 5.75
N LEU A 144 12.68 19.13 6.31
CA LEU A 144 12.02 18.27 7.31
C LEU A 144 11.56 16.91 6.75
N PHE A 145 11.16 16.84 5.48
CA PHE A 145 10.57 15.62 4.89
C PHE A 145 11.46 14.92 3.86
N SER A 146 12.47 15.59 3.30
CA SER A 146 13.39 14.96 2.33
C SER A 146 14.64 14.39 2.99
N GLY A 147 14.93 14.71 4.26
CA GLY A 147 16.14 14.28 4.99
C GLY A 147 17.47 14.72 4.34
N LYS A 148 17.40 15.45 3.22
CA LYS A 148 18.54 15.88 2.44
C LYS A 148 18.95 17.26 2.94
N SER A 149 19.92 17.26 3.85
CA SER A 149 20.61 18.50 4.24
C SER A 149 21.17 19.15 2.98
N ASN A 150 20.83 20.42 2.79
CA ASN A 150 21.31 21.23 1.69
C ASN A 150 22.76 21.65 2.03
N ASN A 151 23.69 20.70 2.03
CA ASN A 151 25.12 21.03 2.00
C ASN A 151 25.45 21.43 0.57
N LYS A 152 25.30 22.73 0.31
CA LYS A 152 26.26 23.46 -0.50
C LYS A 152 27.18 24.20 0.44
#